data_AF-A0A926YM99-F1
#
_entry.id   AF-A0A926YM99-F1
#
_cell.length_a   1.000
_cell.length_b   1.000
_cell.length_c   1.000
_cell.angle_alpha   90.00
_cell.angle_beta   90.00
_cell.angle_gamma   90.00
#
_symmetry.space_group_name_H-M   'P 1'
#
loop_
_entity.id
_entity.type
_entity.pdbx_description
1 polymer ?
#
loop_
_entity_poly.entity_id
_entity_poly.type
_entity_poly.pdbx_seq_one_letter_code
_entity_poly.pdbx_strand_id
1 'polypeptide(L)'
;MLFPASSFYFGNYSLYLANAGIPLFSQSVFYQILLLIPVVAIEAFVYKKLLKTTIKKAILVALGTNFLSTIVGGLLVLLPIGAFVGTIIFGSTVPVQPGSFPFPPLEIIVTLIPMFLFSVVLESLIGRSRFKAVEQGKVKQSFLLANAFTYLMLEVLAITQLIKGYIEGRG
;
A
#
# COMPACT_ATOMS: atom_id res chain seq x y z
N MET A 1 20.86 -15.80 46.63
CA MET A 1 21.03 -14.77 45.58
C MET A 1 21.09 -15.48 44.24
N LEU A 2 20.01 -15.44 43.46
CA LEU A 2 19.97 -15.91 42.08
C LEU A 2 19.31 -14.81 41.27
N PHE A 3 20.09 -14.15 40.41
CA PHE A 3 19.58 -13.21 39.42
C PHE A 3 18.84 -14.01 38.34
N PRO A 4 17.56 -13.74 38.02
CA PRO A 4 16.94 -14.35 36.87
C PRO A 4 17.32 -13.59 35.60
N ALA A 5 17.78 -14.37 34.62
CA ALA A 5 18.18 -14.02 33.26
C ALA A 5 17.07 -13.34 32.43
N SER A 6 16.68 -12.13 32.80
CA SER A 6 15.65 -11.35 32.11
C SER A 6 16.22 -10.41 31.02
N SER A 7 17.55 -10.26 30.95
CA SER A 7 18.18 -9.26 30.07
C SER A 7 18.47 -9.74 28.64
N PHE A 8 18.39 -11.05 28.36
CA PHE A 8 18.70 -11.60 27.03
C PHE A 8 17.51 -11.69 26.07
N TYR A 9 16.28 -11.45 26.54
CA TYR A 9 15.10 -11.47 25.68
C TYR A 9 14.87 -10.14 24.94
N PHE A 10 15.47 -9.03 25.38
CA PHE A 10 15.28 -7.73 24.72
C PHE A 10 16.07 -7.57 23.41
N GLY A 11 17.14 -8.35 23.20
CA GLY A 11 17.95 -8.27 21.98
C GLY A 11 17.31 -8.92 20.74
N ASN A 12 16.34 -9.82 20.94
CA ASN A 12 15.67 -10.51 19.84
C ASN A 12 14.40 -9.79 19.36
N TYR A 13 13.77 -8.95 20.19
CA TYR A 13 12.64 -8.13 19.76
C TYR A 13 13.07 -7.07 18.75
N SER A 14 14.26 -6.46 18.91
CA SER A 14 14.75 -5.47 17.94
C SER A 14 15.09 -6.12 16.59
N LEU A 15 15.58 -7.36 16.56
CA LEU A 15 15.80 -8.13 15.33
C LEU A 15 14.48 -8.62 14.70
N TYR A 16 13.48 -9.00 15.50
CA TYR A 16 12.15 -9.33 14.99
C TYR A 16 11.38 -8.08 14.51
N LEU A 17 11.59 -6.91 15.12
CA LEU A 17 11.08 -5.62 14.64
C LEU A 17 11.87 -5.09 13.44
N ALA A 18 13.17 -5.38 13.34
CA ALA A 18 14.00 -5.05 12.18
C ALA A 18 13.72 -5.97 10.99
N ASN A 19 13.33 -7.23 11.23
CA ASN A 19 12.83 -8.16 10.22
C ASN A 19 11.31 -8.05 9.99
N ALA A 20 10.55 -7.43 10.90
CA ALA A 20 9.20 -6.94 10.64
C ALA A 20 9.26 -5.63 9.86
N GLY A 21 10.18 -5.58 8.87
CA GLY A 21 10.25 -4.55 7.86
C GLY A 21 8.82 -4.30 7.43
N ILE A 22 8.38 -3.06 7.70
CA ILE A 22 7.05 -2.52 7.46
C ILE A 22 6.44 -3.34 6.34
N PRO A 23 5.40 -4.15 6.60
CA PRO A 23 4.92 -5.08 5.61
C PRO A 23 4.29 -4.23 4.53
N LEU A 24 5.11 -3.92 3.55
CA LEU A 24 4.69 -3.57 2.23
C LEU A 24 4.10 -4.89 1.77
N PHE A 25 2.83 -5.09 2.13
CA PHE A 25 1.91 -6.17 1.79
C PHE A 25 2.33 -7.58 2.24
N SER A 26 1.43 -8.32 2.88
CA SER A 26 1.60 -9.68 3.45
C SER A 26 1.96 -10.80 2.43
N GLN A 27 2.37 -10.42 1.22
CA GLN A 27 2.71 -11.24 0.07
C GLN A 27 4.20 -11.05 -0.28
N SER A 28 4.82 -12.04 -0.93
CA SER A 28 6.21 -11.98 -1.38
C SER A 28 6.55 -10.65 -2.09
N VAL A 29 7.66 -10.02 -1.72
CA VAL A 29 8.19 -8.79 -2.38
C VAL A 29 8.27 -8.97 -3.89
N PHE A 30 8.58 -10.19 -4.34
CA PHE A 30 8.60 -10.53 -5.76
C PHE A 30 7.25 -10.31 -6.45
N TYR A 31 6.15 -10.69 -5.80
CA TYR A 31 4.80 -10.52 -6.33
C TYR A 31 4.44 -9.03 -6.49
N GLN A 32 4.88 -8.18 -5.56
CA GLN A 32 4.64 -6.75 -5.61
C GLN A 32 5.41 -6.06 -6.74
N ILE A 33 6.66 -6.47 -6.97
CA ILE A 33 7.45 -5.99 -8.11
C ILE A 33 6.74 -6.33 -9.43
N LEU A 34 6.17 -7.54 -9.54
CA LEU A 34 5.40 -7.93 -10.71
C LEU A 34 4.12 -7.10 -10.87
N LEU A 35 3.39 -6.83 -9.78
CA LEU A 35 2.20 -5.99 -9.80
C LEU A 35 2.50 -4.51 -10.11
N LEU A 36 3.70 -4.04 -9.81
CA LEU A 36 4.10 -2.66 -10.11
C LEU A 36 4.11 -2.39 -11.62
N ILE A 37 4.40 -3.40 -12.45
CA ILE A 37 4.46 -3.26 -13.91
C ILE A 37 3.10 -2.80 -14.49
N PRO A 38 1.98 -3.51 -14.30
CA PRO A 38 0.69 -3.07 -14.81
C PRO A 38 0.21 -1.77 -14.15
N VAL A 39 0.50 -1.56 -12.86
CA VAL A 39 0.18 -0.29 -12.16
C VAL A 39 0.84 0.89 -12.85
N VAL A 40 2.16 0.87 -13.00
CA VAL A 40 2.93 1.94 -13.64
C VAL A 40 2.49 2.15 -15.09
N ALA A 41 2.18 1.08 -15.82
CA ALA A 41 1.70 1.17 -17.20
C ALA A 41 0.37 1.92 -17.30
N ILE A 42 -0.60 1.58 -16.45
CA ILE A 42 -1.93 2.24 -16.40
C ILE A 42 -1.76 3.72 -16.04
N GLU A 43 -1.02 4.02 -14.97
CA GLU A 43 -0.86 5.39 -14.53
C GLU A 43 -0.11 6.24 -15.54
N ALA A 44 0.99 5.75 -16.08
CA ALA A 44 1.77 6.46 -17.08
C ALA A 44 0.94 6.75 -18.34
N PHE A 45 0.05 5.81 -18.72
CA PHE A 45 -0.90 6.04 -19.80
C PHE A 45 -1.90 7.15 -19.47
N VAL A 46 -2.50 7.15 -18.27
CA VAL A 46 -3.44 8.19 -17.82
C VAL A 46 -2.76 9.56 -17.75
N TYR A 47 -1.57 9.65 -17.15
CA TYR A 47 -0.81 10.90 -17.06
C TYR A 47 -0.41 11.44 -18.44
N LYS A 48 0.05 10.57 -19.35
CA LYS A 48 0.34 10.97 -20.73
C LYS A 48 -0.89 11.55 -21.41
N LYS A 49 -2.04 10.87 -21.28
CA LYS A 49 -3.30 11.27 -21.94
C LYS A 49 -3.85 12.59 -21.41
N LEU A 50 -3.86 12.78 -20.08
CA LEU A 50 -4.48 13.95 -19.45
C LEU A 50 -3.54 15.15 -19.30
N LEU A 51 -2.26 14.92 -19.02
CA LEU A 51 -1.28 15.99 -18.79
C LEU A 51 -0.48 16.33 -20.06
N LYS A 52 -0.71 15.63 -21.18
CA LYS A 52 0.00 15.81 -22.46
C LYS A 52 1.53 15.78 -22.30
N THR A 53 2.03 14.99 -21.35
CA THR A 53 3.46 14.83 -21.07
C THR A 53 4.08 13.71 -21.91
N THR A 54 5.41 13.66 -21.98
CA THR A 54 6.12 12.53 -22.60
C THR A 54 5.94 11.25 -21.79
N ILE A 55 5.92 10.10 -22.47
CA ILE A 55 5.75 8.78 -21.80
C ILE A 55 6.87 8.49 -20.80
N LYS A 56 8.11 8.90 -21.10
CA LYS A 56 9.25 8.76 -20.19
C LYS A 56 9.01 9.51 -18.88
N LYS A 57 8.55 10.76 -18.97
CA LYS A 57 8.21 11.56 -17.78
C LYS A 57 7.02 10.98 -17.03
N ALA A 58 6.01 10.46 -17.73
CA ALA A 58 4.85 9.82 -17.11
C ALA A 58 5.24 8.56 -16.30
N ILE A 59 6.09 7.70 -16.87
CA ILE A 59 6.60 6.50 -16.19
C ILE A 59 7.41 6.88 -14.95
N LEU A 60 8.33 7.85 -15.06
CA LEU A 60 9.13 8.29 -13.91
C LEU A 60 8.27 8.88 -12.78
N VAL A 61 7.22 9.62 -13.14
CA VAL A 61 6.26 10.14 -12.15
C VAL A 61 5.51 8.98 -11.51
N ALA A 62 4.92 8.07 -12.29
CA ALA A 62 4.18 6.92 -11.77
C ALA A 62 5.02 6.04 -10.83
N LEU A 63 6.26 5.72 -11.22
CA LEU A 63 7.19 4.97 -10.37
C LEU A 63 7.51 5.73 -9.07
N GLY A 64 7.83 7.02 -9.19
CA GLY A 64 8.21 7.83 -8.03
C GLY A 64 7.06 8.04 -7.06
N THR A 65 5.84 8.25 -7.57
CA THR A 65 4.66 8.44 -6.72
C THR A 65 4.20 7.14 -6.07
N ASN A 66 4.17 6.02 -6.81
CA ASN A 66 3.86 4.70 -6.23
C ASN A 66 4.87 4.27 -5.17
N PHE A 67 6.17 4.46 -5.43
CA PHE A 67 7.20 4.11 -4.47
C PHE A 67 7.05 4.94 -3.18
N LEU A 68 6.81 6.25 -3.32
CA LEU A 68 6.66 7.13 -2.18
C LEU A 68 5.34 6.89 -1.42
N SER A 69 4.22 6.65 -2.11
CA SER A 69 2.94 6.33 -1.48
C SER A 69 2.98 4.98 -0.78
N THR A 70 3.73 4.02 -1.30
CA THR A 70 3.97 2.72 -0.66
C THR A 70 4.72 2.88 0.66
N ILE A 71 5.86 3.61 0.67
CA ILE A 71 6.65 3.82 1.90
C ILE A 71 5.87 4.64 2.92
N VAL A 72 5.36 5.80 2.51
CA VAL A 72 4.73 6.74 3.44
C VAL A 72 3.36 6.22 3.88
N GLY A 73 2.59 5.60 2.99
CA GLY A 73 1.31 4.98 3.32
C GLY A 73 1.49 3.76 4.23
N GLY A 74 2.49 2.93 3.99
CA GLY A 74 2.81 1.81 4.88
C GLY A 74 3.06 2.26 6.32
N LEU A 75 3.78 3.36 6.50
CA LEU A 75 4.07 3.92 7.82
C LEU A 75 2.89 4.69 8.44
N LEU A 76 2.26 5.58 7.68
CA LEU A 76 1.30 6.55 8.22
C LEU A 76 -0.16 6.08 8.14
N VAL A 77 -0.45 5.07 7.34
CA VAL A 77 -1.82 4.58 7.13
C VAL A 77 -1.96 3.16 7.65
N LEU A 78 -1.08 2.24 7.26
CA LEU A 78 -1.23 0.84 7.66
C LEU A 78 -0.99 0.62 9.16
N LEU A 79 0.01 1.28 9.77
CA LEU A 79 0.25 1.15 11.22
C LEU A 79 -0.92 1.64 12.08
N PRO A 80 -1.48 2.85 11.87
CA PRO A 80 -2.62 3.32 12.66
C PRO A 80 -3.89 2.51 12.39
N ILE A 81 -4.12 2.05 11.16
CA ILE A 81 -5.29 1.25 10.83
C ILE A 81 -5.18 -0.16 11.42
N GLY A 82 -4.00 -0.78 11.38
CA GLY A 82 -3.75 -2.04 12.07
C GLY A 82 -3.95 -1.92 13.58
N ALA A 83 -3.56 -0.79 14.19
CA ALA A 83 -3.86 -0.50 15.59
C ALA A 83 -5.37 -0.34 15.84
N PHE A 84 -6.06 0.45 15.02
CA PHE A 84 -7.50 0.66 15.11
C PHE A 84 -8.29 -0.65 14.99
N VAL A 85 -7.98 -1.46 13.97
CA VAL A 85 -8.59 -2.78 13.77
C VAL A 85 -8.29 -3.71 14.95
N GLY A 86 -7.06 -3.72 15.45
CA GLY A 86 -6.67 -4.52 16.62
C GLY A 86 -7.50 -4.19 17.84
N THR A 87 -7.66 -2.91 18.15
CA THR A 87 -8.38 -2.47 19.34
C THR A 87 -9.89 -2.64 19.20
N ILE A 88 -10.47 -2.28 18.06
CA ILE A 88 -11.93 -2.27 17.88
C ILE A 88 -12.49 -3.65 17.55
N ILE A 89 -11.81 -4.42 16.68
CA ILE A 89 -12.33 -5.72 16.21
C ILE A 89 -11.83 -6.85 17.10
N PHE A 90 -10.55 -6.85 17.47
CA PHE A 90 -9.93 -7.96 18.19
C PHE A 90 -9.76 -7.72 19.71
N GLY A 91 -10.11 -6.52 20.21
CA GLY A 91 -9.90 -6.17 21.62
C GLY A 91 -8.43 -6.16 22.05
N SER A 92 -7.50 -6.07 21.09
CA SER A 92 -6.05 -6.11 21.31
C SER A 92 -5.47 -4.71 21.44
N THR A 93 -4.58 -4.53 22.42
CA THR A 93 -3.75 -3.33 22.56
C THR A 93 -2.50 -3.37 21.67
N VAL A 94 -2.20 -4.53 21.09
CA VAL A 94 -1.14 -4.71 20.11
C VAL A 94 -1.73 -4.49 18.71
N PRO A 95 -1.10 -3.63 17.88
CA PRO A 95 -1.53 -3.44 16.50
C PRO A 95 -1.56 -4.77 15.75
N VAL A 96 -2.60 -4.98 14.94
CA VAL A 96 -2.69 -6.11 14.02
C VAL A 96 -1.51 -6.01 13.08
N GLN A 97 -0.54 -6.90 13.27
CA GLN A 97 0.61 -6.98 12.39
C GLN A 97 0.12 -7.45 11.02
N PRO A 98 0.62 -6.88 9.92
CA PRO A 98 0.20 -7.37 8.62
C PRO A 98 0.45 -8.87 8.46
N GLY A 99 -0.49 -9.56 7.81
CA GLY A 99 -0.52 -11.02 7.75
C GLY A 99 -1.15 -11.72 8.96
N SER A 100 -1.58 -10.98 9.99
CA SER A 100 -2.36 -11.56 11.11
C SER A 100 -3.86 -11.60 10.85
N PHE A 101 -4.33 -11.04 9.72
CA PHE A 101 -5.70 -11.26 9.27
C PHE A 101 -5.90 -12.74 8.92
N PRO A 102 -7.06 -13.33 9.29
CA PRO A 102 -7.35 -14.72 8.97
C PRO A 102 -7.34 -15.00 7.45
N PHE A 103 -7.61 -13.96 6.65
CA PHE A 103 -7.61 -14.04 5.19
C PHE A 103 -6.76 -12.90 4.60
N PRO A 104 -5.57 -13.19 4.03
CA PRO A 104 -4.74 -12.18 3.39
C PRO A 104 -5.45 -11.35 2.30
N PRO A 105 -6.33 -11.92 1.46
CA PRO A 105 -7.09 -11.12 0.51
C PRO A 105 -8.05 -10.11 1.18
N LEU A 106 -8.60 -10.45 2.33
CA LEU A 106 -9.48 -9.56 3.09
C LEU A 106 -8.69 -8.38 3.68
N GLU A 107 -7.47 -8.63 4.16
CA GLU A 107 -6.56 -7.57 4.60
C GLU A 107 -6.28 -6.57 3.48
N ILE A 108 -6.03 -7.07 2.26
CA ILE A 108 -5.82 -6.23 1.08
C ILE A 108 -7.05 -5.36 0.82
N ILE A 109 -8.26 -5.95 0.78
CA ILE A 109 -9.51 -5.21 0.56
C ILE A 109 -9.71 -4.08 1.59
N VAL A 110 -9.54 -4.38 2.88
CA VAL A 110 -9.74 -3.40 3.96
C VAL A 110 -8.70 -2.27 3.89
N THR A 111 -7.45 -2.59 3.52
CA THR A 111 -6.36 -1.62 3.48
C THR A 111 -6.30 -0.81 2.18
N LEU A 112 -6.86 -1.31 1.07
CA LEU A 112 -6.85 -0.61 -0.22
C LEU A 112 -7.63 0.71 -0.17
N ILE A 113 -8.78 0.77 0.49
CA ILE A 113 -9.60 2.01 0.58
C ILE A 113 -8.83 3.17 1.23
N PRO A 114 -8.29 3.04 2.45
CA PRO A 114 -7.56 4.14 3.08
C PRO A 114 -6.25 4.45 2.34
N MET A 115 -5.58 3.44 1.78
CA MET A 115 -4.38 3.65 0.96
C MET A 115 -4.70 4.43 -0.33
N PHE A 116 -5.84 4.18 -0.98
CA PHE A 116 -6.30 4.92 -2.15
C PHE A 116 -6.45 6.40 -1.85
N LEU A 117 -7.19 6.73 -0.77
CA LEU A 117 -7.42 8.12 -0.38
C LEU A 117 -6.10 8.83 -0.06
N PHE A 118 -5.22 8.14 0.69
CA PHE A 118 -3.91 8.67 1.03
C PHE A 118 -3.05 8.92 -0.21
N SER A 119 -3.01 7.94 -1.13
CA SER A 119 -2.26 8.04 -2.38
C SER A 119 -2.74 9.24 -3.21
N VAL A 120 -4.05 9.38 -3.43
CA VAL A 120 -4.61 10.51 -4.19
C VAL A 120 -4.20 11.86 -3.60
N VAL A 121 -4.23 12.00 -2.28
CA VAL A 121 -3.83 13.24 -1.60
C VAL A 121 -2.33 13.49 -1.77
N LEU A 122 -1.49 12.50 -1.43
CA LEU A 122 -0.04 12.63 -1.49
C LEU A 122 0.43 12.92 -2.91
N GLU A 123 -0.07 12.17 -3.89
CA GLU A 123 0.31 12.30 -5.29
C GLU A 123 -0.17 13.62 -5.90
N SER A 124 -1.36 14.11 -5.50
CA SER A 124 -1.82 15.44 -5.90
C SER A 124 -0.88 16.55 -5.38
N LEU A 125 -0.34 16.40 -4.17
CA LEU A 125 0.62 17.35 -3.61
C LEU A 125 1.95 17.32 -4.39
N ILE A 126 2.46 16.12 -4.68
CA ILE A 126 3.70 15.94 -5.47
C ILE A 126 3.50 16.45 -6.90
N GLY A 127 2.38 16.10 -7.52
CA GLY A 127 1.98 16.48 -8.87
C GLY A 127 1.94 17.99 -9.06
N ARG A 128 1.41 18.72 -8.08
CA ARG A 128 1.39 20.19 -8.09
C ARG A 128 2.79 20.79 -8.25
N SER A 129 3.80 20.19 -7.59
CA SER A 129 5.19 20.65 -7.67
C SER A 129 5.88 20.29 -8.99
N ARG A 130 5.55 19.13 -9.58
CA ARG A 130 6.18 18.59 -10.80
C ARG A 130 5.56 19.08 -12.11
N PHE A 131 4.28 19.46 -12.07
CA PHE A 131 3.50 19.93 -13.21
C PHE A 131 2.99 21.36 -13.02
N LYS A 132 3.87 22.27 -12.58
CA LYS A 132 3.52 23.69 -12.35
C LYS A 132 2.92 24.40 -13.57
N ALA A 133 3.31 24.00 -14.77
CA ALA A 133 2.82 24.57 -16.03
C ALA A 133 1.45 24.02 -16.47
N VAL A 134 0.92 23.00 -15.79
CA VAL A 134 -0.37 22.41 -16.09
C VAL A 134 -1.42 22.93 -15.11
N GLU A 135 -2.63 23.11 -15.61
CA GLU A 135 -3.80 23.45 -14.80
C GLU A 135 -3.99 22.45 -13.65
N GLN A 136 -4.04 22.95 -12.42
CA GLN A 136 -4.04 22.13 -11.20
C GLN A 136 -5.25 21.19 -11.11
N GLY A 137 -6.40 21.57 -11.68
CA GLY A 137 -7.58 20.72 -11.77
C GLY A 137 -7.30 19.44 -12.57
N LYS A 138 -6.61 19.56 -13.72
CA LYS A 138 -6.24 18.41 -14.56
C LYS A 138 -5.19 17.53 -13.89
N VAL A 139 -4.25 18.13 -13.16
CA VAL A 139 -3.27 17.38 -12.35
C VAL A 139 -3.98 16.51 -11.33
N LYS A 140 -4.83 17.09 -10.48
CA LYS A 140 -5.62 16.35 -9.47
C LYS A 140 -6.50 15.27 -10.10
N GLN A 141 -7.23 15.61 -11.17
CA GLN A 141 -8.09 14.66 -11.87
C GLN A 141 -7.28 13.49 -12.44
N SER A 142 -6.07 13.74 -12.96
CA SER A 142 -5.23 12.68 -13.51
C SER A 142 -4.76 11.69 -12.46
N PHE A 143 -4.34 12.17 -11.28
CA PHE A 143 -3.96 11.31 -10.16
C PHE A 143 -5.15 10.55 -9.59
N LEU A 144 -6.30 11.22 -9.41
CA LEU A 144 -7.53 10.56 -8.94
C LEU A 144 -7.92 9.40 -9.88
N LEU A 145 -7.95 9.67 -11.19
CA LEU A 145 -8.36 8.67 -12.18
C LEU A 145 -7.35 7.53 -12.29
N ALA A 146 -6.05 7.84 -12.29
CA ALA A 146 -4.98 6.85 -12.34
C ALA A 146 -5.06 5.90 -11.13
N ASN A 147 -5.13 6.45 -9.91
CA ASN A 147 -5.28 5.67 -8.69
C ASN A 147 -6.59 4.88 -8.68
N ALA A 148 -7.70 5.45 -9.15
CA ALA A 148 -8.98 4.75 -9.16
C ALA A 148 -8.90 3.48 -10.02
N PHE A 149 -8.27 3.56 -11.20
CA PHE A 149 -8.08 2.38 -12.05
C PHE A 149 -7.13 1.35 -11.43
N THR A 150 -6.01 1.76 -10.86
CA THR A 150 -5.02 0.83 -10.30
C THR A 150 -5.53 0.17 -9.03
N TYR A 151 -6.19 0.91 -8.13
CA TYR A 151 -6.79 0.33 -6.93
C TYR A 151 -7.98 -0.56 -7.25
N LEU A 152 -8.82 -0.21 -8.24
CA LEU A 152 -9.90 -1.10 -8.69
C LEU A 152 -9.37 -2.40 -9.29
N MET A 153 -8.27 -2.34 -10.04
CA MET A 153 -7.59 -3.55 -10.54
C MET A 153 -7.08 -4.43 -9.39
N LEU A 154 -6.44 -3.84 -8.38
CA LEU A 154 -5.95 -4.57 -7.20
C LEU A 154 -7.09 -5.15 -6.36
N GLU A 155 -8.19 -4.42 -6.23
CA GLU A 155 -9.41 -4.88 -5.53
C GLU A 155 -10.02 -6.10 -6.23
N VAL A 156 -10.20 -6.05 -7.56
CA VAL A 156 -10.69 -7.18 -8.35
C VAL A 156 -9.78 -8.40 -8.18
N LEU A 157 -8.46 -8.19 -8.17
CA LEU A 157 -7.50 -9.26 -7.94
C LEU A 157 -7.63 -9.87 -6.54
N ALA A 158 -7.77 -9.04 -5.50
CA ALA A 158 -7.97 -9.50 -4.13
C ALA A 158 -9.29 -10.29 -3.98
N ILE A 159 -10.39 -9.79 -4.54
CA ILE A 159 -11.69 -10.49 -4.55
C ILE A 159 -11.57 -11.84 -5.27
N THR A 160 -10.87 -11.88 -6.41
CA THR A 160 -10.67 -13.12 -7.17
C THR A 160 -9.87 -14.14 -6.36
N GLN A 161 -8.83 -13.71 -5.65
CA GLN A 161 -8.05 -14.57 -4.76
C GLN A 161 -8.89 -15.07 -3.58
N LEU A 162 -9.75 -14.23 -3.01
CA LEU A 162 -10.66 -14.62 -1.93
C LEU A 162 -11.64 -15.70 -2.39
N ILE A 163 -12.33 -15.48 -3.52
CA ILE A 163 -13.27 -16.45 -4.10
C ILE A 163 -12.57 -17.77 -4.41
N LYS A 164 -11.39 -17.70 -5.04
CA LYS A 164 -10.60 -18.90 -5.35
C LYS A 164 -10.20 -19.66 -4.08
N GLY A 165 -9.72 -18.94 -3.06
CA GLY A 165 -9.37 -19.52 -1.76
C GLY A 165 -10.55 -20.25 -1.13
N TYR A 166 -11.74 -19.66 -1.17
CA TYR A 166 -12.97 -20.27 -0.67
C TYR A 166 -13.35 -21.54 -1.45
N ILE A 167 -13.30 -21.51 -2.79
CA ILE A 167 -13.61 -22.67 -3.65
C ILE A 167 -12.63 -23.83 -3.40
N GLU A 168 -11.34 -23.53 -3.17
CA GLU A 168 -10.30 -24.53 -2.91
C GLU A 168 -10.30 -25.05 -1.47
N GLY A 169 -11.22 -24.59 -0.61
CA GLY A 169 -11.27 -24.97 0.81
C GLY A 169 -10.10 -24.42 1.64
N ARG A 170 -9.50 -23.32 1.20
CA ARG A 170 -8.38 -22.61 1.84
C ARG A 170 -8.81 -21.29 2.49
N GLY A 171 -10.10 -20.96 2.43
CA GLY A 171 -10.69 -19.72 2.94
C GLY A 171 -11.63 -19.95 4.12
#